data_AF-A0A5D0HFP2-F1
#
_entry.id   AF-A0A5D0HFP2-F1
#
_cell.length_a   1.000
_cell.length_b   1.000
_cell.length_c   1.000
_cell.angle_alpha   90.00
_cell.angle_beta   90.00
_cell.angle_gamma   90.00
#
_symmetry.space_group_name_H-M   'P 1'
#
loop_
_entity.id
_entity.type
_entity.pdbx_description
1 polymer ?
#
loop_
_entity_poly.entity_id
_entity_poly.type
_entity_poly.pdbx_seq_one_letter_code
_entity_poly.pdbx_strand_id
1 'polypeptide(L)'
;MIDDHPMIIEGYQNTLQFTKKDNQELLIDIANNCDEALKYIRKSSRSETPYDVLFIDISLPPSSDGRMNSGEDLAEFARDVLPTSKIVVLTMFNESYRIHNIIKNINPEGFLIKSDLTSNELASAFQAVLNNPPFYSGTVNSYIRKVISSDMVIDEKNRKILHLLSQGVKTKNLAVHIGISLSAVEKRKKQLKELFSVEDGQDETLLNEARKKGFV
;
A
#
# COMPACT_ATOMS: atom_id res chain seq x y z
N MET A 1 -0.49 15.47 6.67
CA MET A 1 0.18 14.18 6.94
C MET A 1 -0.69 13.40 7.90
N ILE A 2 -0.88 12.11 7.63
CA ILE A 2 -1.84 11.27 8.34
C ILE A 2 -1.09 10.02 8.83
N ASP A 3 -0.97 9.87 10.15
CA ASP A 3 -0.29 8.74 10.81
C ASP A 3 -0.74 8.70 12.28
N ASP A 4 -0.99 7.53 12.85
CA ASP A 4 -1.39 7.40 14.27
C ASP A 4 -0.19 7.44 15.25
N HIS A 5 1.02 7.64 14.74
CA HIS A 5 2.25 7.76 15.51
C HIS A 5 2.82 9.19 15.48
N PRO A 6 2.57 10.03 16.50
CA PRO A 6 2.99 11.44 16.50
C PRO A 6 4.49 11.67 16.29
N MET A 7 5.34 10.80 16.86
CA MET A 7 6.80 10.89 16.70
C MET A 7 7.25 10.69 15.24
N ILE A 8 6.56 9.82 14.50
CA ILE A 8 6.86 9.59 13.09
C ILE A 8 6.55 10.85 12.28
N ILE A 9 5.40 11.48 12.54
CA ILE A 9 4.99 12.72 11.88
C ILE A 9 5.99 13.84 12.14
N GLU A 10 6.42 14.02 13.38
CA GLU A 10 7.41 15.04 13.74
C GLU A 10 8.72 14.83 12.97
N GLY A 11 9.21 13.59 12.88
CA GLY A 11 10.40 13.25 12.09
C GLY A 11 10.24 13.58 10.61
N TYR A 12 9.06 13.32 10.05
CA TYR A 12 8.75 13.65 8.66
C TYR A 12 8.68 15.16 8.43
N GLN A 13 8.00 15.90 9.30
CA GLN A 13 7.91 17.36 9.21
C GLN A 13 9.28 18.01 9.29
N ASN A 14 10.10 17.62 10.26
CA ASN A 14 11.46 18.14 10.43
C ASN A 14 12.32 17.85 9.18
N THR A 15 12.23 16.64 8.65
CA THR A 15 12.94 16.26 7.42
C THR A 15 12.51 17.15 6.24
N LEU A 16 11.20 17.29 6.01
CA LEU A 16 10.69 18.09 4.88
C LEU A 16 11.00 19.58 5.04
N GLN A 17 10.87 20.14 6.24
CA GLN A 17 11.20 21.54 6.51
C GLN A 17 12.68 21.84 6.33
N PHE A 18 13.57 20.91 6.72
CA PHE A 18 15.02 21.07 6.56
C PHE A 18 15.49 20.90 5.11
N THR A 19 14.77 20.09 4.32
CA THR A 19 15.18 19.73 2.94
C THR A 19 14.37 20.42 1.85
N LYS A 20 13.40 21.28 2.21
CA LYS A 20 12.65 22.08 1.25
C LYS A 20 13.57 23.03 0.49
N LYS A 21 13.21 23.33 -0.75
CA LYS A 21 13.90 24.35 -1.56
C LYS A 21 13.54 25.75 -1.06
N ASP A 22 14.38 26.74 -1.32
CA ASP A 22 14.17 28.11 -0.85
C ASP A 22 12.86 28.73 -1.35
N ASN A 23 12.42 28.34 -2.55
CA ASN A 23 11.16 28.79 -3.16
C ASN A 23 9.94 27.95 -2.72
N GLN A 24 10.09 27.04 -1.75
CA GLN A 24 9.02 26.21 -1.23
C GLN A 24 8.62 26.68 0.17
N GLU A 25 7.35 27.03 0.32
CA GLU A 25 6.69 27.21 1.61
C GLU A 25 5.82 25.97 1.89
N LEU A 26 6.03 25.33 3.04
CA LEU A 26 5.34 24.11 3.40
C LEU A 26 4.34 24.38 4.51
N LEU A 27 3.05 24.38 4.17
CA LEU A 27 1.94 24.39 5.12
C LEU A 27 1.51 22.94 5.37
N ILE A 28 1.73 22.45 6.59
CA ILE A 28 1.53 21.04 6.93
C ILE A 28 0.48 20.89 8.03
N ASP A 29 -0.69 20.39 7.66
CA ASP A 29 -1.70 19.91 8.61
C ASP A 29 -1.41 18.45 8.99
N ILE A 30 -1.72 18.09 10.25
CA ILE A 30 -1.50 16.76 10.83
C ILE A 30 -2.83 16.17 11.26
N ALA A 31 -3.07 14.90 10.93
CA ALA A 31 -4.13 14.08 11.50
C ALA A 31 -3.55 12.81 12.11
N ASN A 32 -4.02 12.45 13.31
CA ASN A 32 -3.54 11.26 14.03
C ASN A 32 -4.48 10.06 13.91
N ASN A 33 -5.56 10.18 13.14
CA ASN A 33 -6.58 9.15 12.98
C ASN A 33 -7.44 9.44 11.73
N CYS A 34 -8.27 8.47 11.35
CA CYS A 34 -9.16 8.58 10.21
C CYS A 34 -10.18 9.72 10.33
N ASP A 35 -10.73 9.97 11.52
CA ASP A 35 -11.75 11.01 11.73
C ASP A 35 -11.19 12.43 11.49
N GLU A 36 -10.01 12.72 12.03
CA GLU A 36 -9.29 13.97 11.79
C GLU A 36 -8.91 14.12 10.31
N ALA A 37 -8.38 13.06 9.71
CA ALA A 37 -8.01 13.06 8.30
C ALA A 37 -9.21 13.36 7.39
N LEU A 38 -10.34 12.69 7.61
CA LEU A 38 -11.59 12.95 6.87
C LEU A 38 -12.05 14.41 7.01
N LYS A 39 -11.97 14.97 8.22
CA LYS A 39 -12.34 16.36 8.48
C LYS A 39 -11.46 17.31 7.67
N TYR A 40 -10.14 17.12 7.67
CA TYR A 40 -9.21 17.97 6.93
C TYR A 40 -9.33 17.80 5.41
N ILE A 41 -9.45 16.57 4.91
CA ILE A 41 -9.66 16.28 3.49
C ILE A 41 -10.94 16.97 2.99
N ARG A 42 -12.07 16.84 3.72
CA ARG A 42 -13.34 17.50 3.35
C ARG A 42 -13.28 19.02 3.45
N LYS A 43 -12.52 19.56 4.40
CA LYS A 43 -12.32 21.01 4.50
C LYS A 43 -11.51 21.51 3.31
N SER A 44 -10.44 20.80 2.96
CA SER A 44 -9.55 21.11 1.85
C SER A 44 -10.26 21.02 0.49
N SER A 45 -11.12 20.02 0.28
CA SER A 45 -11.87 19.88 -0.99
C SER A 45 -12.88 20.99 -1.25
N ARG A 46 -13.23 21.78 -0.23
CA ARG A 46 -14.12 22.95 -0.32
C ARG A 46 -13.35 24.27 -0.31
N SER A 47 -12.03 24.21 -0.14
CA SER A 47 -11.14 25.38 -0.12
C SER A 47 -10.73 25.75 -1.55
N GLU A 48 -10.40 27.02 -1.77
CA GLU A 48 -9.74 27.47 -3.00
C GLU A 48 -8.29 26.96 -3.11
N THR A 49 -7.72 26.53 -1.99
CA THR A 49 -6.36 25.97 -1.89
C THR A 49 -6.43 24.52 -1.36
N PRO A 50 -6.76 23.53 -2.22
CA PRO A 50 -6.71 22.13 -1.83
C PRO A 50 -5.27 21.70 -1.52
N TYR A 51 -5.09 20.60 -0.78
CA TYR A 51 -3.76 20.09 -0.48
C TYR A 51 -3.03 19.66 -1.75
N ASP A 52 -1.74 19.99 -1.90
CA ASP A 52 -0.96 19.52 -3.04
C ASP A 52 -0.57 18.04 -2.90
N VAL A 53 -0.27 17.61 -1.67
CA VAL A 53 0.25 16.27 -1.36
C VAL A 53 -0.35 15.75 -0.05
N LEU A 54 -0.86 14.52 -0.07
CA LEU A 54 -1.28 13.77 1.12
C LEU A 54 -0.28 12.65 1.40
N PHE A 55 0.39 12.72 2.55
CA PHE A 55 1.11 11.59 3.12
C PHE A 55 0.13 10.80 4.00
N ILE A 56 -0.11 9.54 3.66
CA ILE A 56 -1.12 8.69 4.30
C ILE A 56 -0.48 7.39 4.76
N ASP A 57 -0.50 7.15 6.07
CA ASP A 57 -0.33 5.79 6.59
C ASP A 57 -1.57 4.96 6.27
N ILE A 58 -1.41 3.84 5.60
CA ILE A 58 -2.53 2.93 5.31
C ILE A 58 -2.91 2.06 6.51
N SER A 59 -2.01 1.91 7.48
CA SER A 59 -2.19 1.05 8.66
C SER A 59 -2.89 1.76 9.82
N LEU A 60 -3.81 2.68 9.51
CA LEU A 60 -4.56 3.41 10.53
C LEU A 60 -5.67 2.55 11.16
N PRO A 61 -5.96 2.76 12.45
CA PRO A 61 -7.16 2.22 13.08
C PRO A 61 -8.45 2.71 12.39
N PRO A 62 -9.56 1.94 12.45
CA PRO A 62 -10.84 2.36 11.90
C PRO A 62 -11.35 3.69 12.50
N SER A 63 -12.12 4.43 11.71
CA SER A 63 -12.82 5.63 12.17
C SER A 63 -13.87 5.28 13.23
N SER A 64 -14.19 6.27 14.06
CA SER A 64 -15.18 6.14 15.14
C SER A 64 -16.57 5.69 14.66
N ASP A 65 -16.95 6.04 13.43
CA ASP A 65 -18.22 5.67 12.80
C ASP A 65 -18.16 4.36 11.98
N GLY A 66 -16.99 3.70 11.93
CA GLY A 66 -16.75 2.46 11.20
C GLY A 66 -16.85 2.58 9.67
N ARG A 67 -16.90 3.79 9.12
CA ARG A 67 -16.99 3.99 7.66
C ARG A 67 -15.65 3.86 6.96
N MET A 68 -14.57 4.29 7.61
CA MET A 68 -13.19 4.08 7.14
C MET A 68 -12.58 3.01 8.01
N ASN A 69 -12.17 1.90 7.43
CA ASN A 69 -11.56 0.79 8.15
C ASN A 69 -10.05 0.91 8.24
N SER A 70 -9.45 1.72 7.36
CA SER A 70 -8.02 1.86 7.22
C SER A 70 -7.66 3.18 6.53
N GLY A 71 -6.36 3.46 6.44
CA GLY A 71 -5.88 4.55 5.60
C GLY A 71 -5.93 4.25 4.09
N GLU A 72 -6.13 2.98 3.70
CA GLU A 72 -6.43 2.61 2.30
C GLU A 72 -7.76 3.25 1.87
N ASP A 73 -8.80 3.10 2.71
CA ASP A 73 -10.13 3.71 2.50
C ASP A 73 -10.03 5.25 2.45
N LEU A 74 -9.17 5.86 3.28
CA LEU A 74 -8.92 7.31 3.23
C LEU A 74 -8.27 7.75 1.93
N ALA A 75 -7.31 6.97 1.42
CA ALA A 75 -6.63 7.29 0.17
C ALA A 75 -7.57 7.19 -1.03
N GLU A 76 -8.44 6.17 -1.06
CA GLU A 76 -9.51 6.05 -2.06
C GLU A 76 -10.47 7.25 -1.97
N PHE A 77 -10.95 7.58 -0.76
CA PHE A 77 -11.81 8.74 -0.54
C PHE A 77 -11.14 10.06 -0.97
N ALA A 78 -9.85 10.23 -0.65
CA ALA A 78 -9.08 11.41 -1.04
C ALA A 78 -8.98 11.52 -2.57
N ARG A 79 -8.81 10.41 -3.28
CA ARG A 79 -8.75 10.40 -4.74
C ARG A 79 -10.04 10.92 -5.37
N ASP A 80 -11.19 10.61 -4.78
CA ASP A 80 -12.50 11.06 -5.26
C ASP A 80 -12.74 12.56 -5.03
N VAL A 81 -12.36 13.07 -3.84
CA VAL A 81 -12.71 14.45 -3.43
C VAL A 81 -11.59 15.47 -3.66
N LEU A 82 -10.36 15.01 -3.87
CA LEU A 82 -9.16 15.80 -4.13
C LEU A 82 -8.39 15.23 -5.34
N PRO A 83 -8.99 15.20 -6.55
CA PRO A 83 -8.43 14.49 -7.70
C PRO A 83 -7.10 15.05 -8.21
N THR A 84 -6.78 16.30 -7.90
CA THR A 84 -5.52 16.95 -8.29
C THR A 84 -4.39 16.73 -7.28
N SER A 85 -4.74 16.29 -6.07
CA SER A 85 -3.77 16.10 -5.00
C SER A 85 -2.98 14.82 -5.22
N LYS A 86 -1.67 14.87 -4.96
CA LYS A 86 -0.79 13.71 -5.04
C LYS A 86 -0.90 12.89 -3.76
N ILE A 87 -0.92 11.58 -3.86
CA ILE A 87 -0.98 10.66 -2.72
C ILE A 87 0.38 9.98 -2.57
N VAL A 88 0.95 10.10 -1.38
CA VAL A 88 2.11 9.36 -0.92
C VAL A 88 1.69 8.38 0.16
N VAL A 89 1.69 7.10 -0.17
CA VAL A 89 1.42 6.02 0.77
C VAL A 89 2.68 5.71 1.57
N LEU A 90 2.51 5.63 2.88
CA LEU A 90 3.50 5.15 3.85
C LEU A 90 2.95 3.89 4.50
N THR A 91 3.76 2.85 4.67
CA THR A 91 3.32 1.64 5.37
C THR A 91 4.45 0.82 5.96
N MET A 92 4.16 0.05 7.00
CA MET A 92 5.05 -1.03 7.46
C MET A 92 4.87 -2.34 6.66
N PHE A 93 3.80 -2.47 5.86
CA PHE A 93 3.55 -3.66 5.06
C PHE A 93 4.53 -3.76 3.88
N ASN A 94 5.28 -4.85 3.83
CA ASN A 94 6.24 -5.12 2.76
C ASN A 94 5.88 -6.39 1.97
N GLU A 95 4.72 -6.98 2.23
CA GLU A 95 4.27 -8.20 1.59
C GLU A 95 3.77 -7.93 0.17
N SER A 96 4.17 -8.80 -0.76
CA SER A 96 3.85 -8.68 -2.19
C SER A 96 2.36 -8.51 -2.49
N TYR A 97 1.49 -9.20 -1.74
CA TYR A 97 0.05 -9.09 -1.84
C TYR A 97 -0.46 -7.69 -1.47
N ARG A 98 0.01 -7.12 -0.35
CA ARG A 98 -0.43 -5.79 0.11
C ARG A 98 0.07 -4.72 -0.85
N ILE A 99 1.34 -4.78 -1.25
CA ILE A 99 1.93 -3.86 -2.23
C ILE A 99 1.12 -3.87 -3.55
N HIS A 100 0.77 -5.07 -4.04
CA HIS A 100 -0.06 -5.20 -5.24
C HIS A 100 -1.38 -4.45 -5.13
N ASN A 101 -2.11 -4.70 -4.04
CA ASN A 101 -3.44 -4.15 -3.82
C ASN A 101 -3.40 -2.62 -3.71
N ILE A 102 -2.44 -2.08 -2.96
CA ILE A 102 -2.26 -0.63 -2.82
C ILE A 102 -2.00 0.04 -4.17
N ILE A 103 -1.09 -0.52 -4.99
CA ILE A 103 -0.82 0.02 -6.33
C ILE A 103 -2.08 -0.03 -7.20
N LYS A 104 -2.80 -1.16 -7.17
CA LYS A 104 -3.98 -1.36 -8.00
C LYS A 104 -5.16 -0.47 -7.60
N ASN A 105 -5.41 -0.31 -6.30
CA ASN A 105 -6.59 0.36 -5.77
C ASN A 105 -6.38 1.89 -5.67
N ILE A 106 -5.21 2.33 -5.21
CA ILE A 106 -4.92 3.74 -4.94
C ILE A 106 -4.16 4.41 -6.10
N ASN A 107 -3.33 3.64 -6.81
CA ASN A 107 -2.37 4.12 -7.82
C ASN A 107 -1.60 5.37 -7.34
N PRO A 108 -0.86 5.30 -6.22
CA PRO A 108 -0.29 6.49 -5.59
C PRO A 108 0.93 7.01 -6.36
N GLU A 109 1.11 8.33 -6.33
CA GLU A 109 2.28 9.02 -6.88
C GLU A 109 3.55 8.75 -6.05
N GLY A 110 3.40 8.46 -4.77
CA GLY A 110 4.49 8.00 -3.91
C GLY A 110 4.11 6.73 -3.14
N PHE A 111 5.01 5.76 -3.05
CA PHE A 111 4.79 4.54 -2.26
C PHE A 111 6.06 4.12 -1.54
N LEU A 112 6.06 4.34 -0.23
CA LEU A 112 7.22 4.18 0.64
C LEU A 112 6.94 3.12 1.71
N ILE A 113 7.83 2.13 1.82
CA ILE A 113 7.85 1.26 2.99
C ILE A 113 8.59 2.00 4.11
N LYS A 114 7.94 2.19 5.25
CA LYS A 114 8.48 2.90 6.42
C LYS A 114 9.78 2.28 6.92
N SER A 115 9.97 0.95 6.81
CA SER A 115 11.22 0.27 7.17
C SER A 115 12.40 0.61 6.26
N ASP A 116 12.13 1.01 5.02
CA ASP A 116 13.16 1.45 4.08
C ASP A 116 13.51 2.93 4.31
N LEU A 117 12.66 3.67 5.02
CA LEU A 117 12.63 5.12 4.94
C LEU A 117 13.74 5.80 5.75
N THR A 118 14.63 6.47 5.04
CA THR A 118 15.56 7.46 5.61
C THR A 118 15.08 8.89 5.38
N SER A 119 15.65 9.87 6.11
CA SER A 119 15.37 11.30 5.86
C SER A 119 15.67 11.71 4.41
N ASN A 120 16.75 11.17 3.83
CA ASN A 120 17.12 11.46 2.44
C ASN A 120 16.13 10.86 1.45
N GLU A 121 15.64 9.64 1.69
CA GLU A 121 14.62 9.04 0.84
C GLU A 121 13.29 9.77 0.93
N LEU A 122 12.86 10.18 2.13
CA LEU A 122 11.63 10.97 2.29
C LEU A 122 11.73 12.30 1.53
N ALA A 123 12.84 13.03 1.68
CA ALA A 123 13.08 14.28 0.97
C ALA A 123 13.11 14.08 -0.55
N SER A 124 13.79 13.04 -1.03
CA SER A 124 13.87 12.69 -2.45
C SER A 124 12.50 12.31 -3.00
N ALA A 125 11.74 11.51 -2.25
CA ALA A 125 10.39 11.10 -2.61
C ALA A 125 9.47 12.31 -2.73
N PHE A 126 9.51 13.22 -1.76
CA PHE A 126 8.72 14.45 -1.81
C PHE A 126 9.03 15.28 -3.05
N GLN A 127 10.31 15.52 -3.36
CA GLN A 127 10.69 16.28 -4.55
C GLN A 127 10.32 15.55 -5.85
N ALA A 128 10.49 14.23 -5.92
CA ALA A 128 10.13 13.43 -7.08
C ALA A 128 8.61 13.43 -7.31
N VAL A 129 7.81 13.21 -6.27
CA VAL A 129 6.34 13.26 -6.34
C VAL A 129 5.87 14.62 -6.83
N LEU A 130 6.46 15.72 -6.34
CA LEU A 130 6.05 17.05 -6.77
C LEU A 130 6.33 17.33 -8.25
N ASN A 131 7.48 16.91 -8.76
CA ASN A 131 7.99 17.35 -10.08
C ASN A 131 7.90 16.28 -11.19
N ASN A 132 8.09 15.01 -10.86
CA ASN A 132 8.12 13.90 -11.82
C ASN A 132 7.72 12.56 -11.15
N PRO A 133 6.44 12.40 -10.77
CA PRO A 133 5.95 11.14 -10.19
C PRO A 133 5.96 9.98 -11.21
N PRO A 134 6.00 8.71 -10.78
CA PRO A 134 5.94 8.27 -9.39
C PRO A 134 7.31 8.09 -8.71
N PHE A 135 7.32 8.06 -7.37
CA PHE A 135 8.47 7.62 -6.56
C PHE A 135 8.11 6.44 -5.67
N TYR A 136 8.80 5.32 -5.85
CA TYR A 136 8.61 4.11 -5.06
C TYR A 136 9.89 3.70 -4.32
N SER A 137 9.76 3.22 -3.08
CA SER A 137 10.93 2.76 -2.31
C SER A 137 11.57 1.52 -2.95
N GLY A 138 12.78 1.17 -2.48
CA GLY A 138 13.53 0.02 -2.98
C GLY A 138 12.73 -1.28 -2.96
N THR A 139 12.02 -1.54 -1.86
CA THR A 139 11.16 -2.74 -1.71
C THR A 139 10.04 -2.77 -2.73
N VAL A 140 9.31 -1.67 -2.92
CA VAL A 140 8.21 -1.57 -3.89
C VAL A 140 8.72 -1.75 -5.32
N ASN A 141 9.83 -1.10 -5.68
CA ASN A 141 10.46 -1.26 -6.99
C ASN A 141 10.95 -2.69 -7.24
N SER A 142 11.48 -3.35 -6.22
CA SER A 142 11.89 -4.77 -6.31
C SER A 142 10.70 -5.67 -6.61
N TYR A 143 9.57 -5.44 -5.93
CA TYR A 143 8.32 -6.14 -6.21
C TYR A 143 7.85 -5.94 -7.66
N ILE A 144 7.77 -4.68 -8.13
CA ILE A 144 7.32 -4.36 -9.48
C ILE A 144 8.17 -5.06 -10.53
N ARG A 145 9.50 -5.02 -10.40
CA ARG A 145 10.42 -5.70 -11.33
C ARG A 145 10.18 -7.21 -11.40
N LYS A 146 10.00 -7.87 -10.25
CA LYS A 146 9.72 -9.32 -10.20
C LYS A 146 8.41 -9.67 -10.90
N VAL A 147 7.35 -8.89 -10.63
CA VAL A 147 6.04 -9.13 -11.25
C VAL A 147 6.09 -8.92 -12.76
N ILE A 148 6.70 -7.82 -13.24
CA ILE A 148 6.86 -7.57 -14.68
C ILE A 148 7.65 -8.71 -15.33
N SER A 149 8.74 -9.18 -14.72
CA SER A 149 9.55 -10.27 -15.27
C SER A 149 8.84 -11.63 -15.31
N SER A 150 7.74 -11.79 -14.57
CA SER A 150 7.04 -13.07 -14.48
C SER A 150 6.04 -13.33 -15.60
N ASP A 151 5.61 -12.28 -16.32
CA ASP A 151 4.51 -12.27 -17.32
C ASP A 151 3.20 -12.92 -16.85
N MET A 152 3.05 -13.12 -15.54
CA MET A 152 1.98 -13.95 -14.99
C MET A 152 0.94 -13.09 -14.29
N VAL A 153 -0.32 -13.28 -14.66
CA VAL A 153 -1.44 -12.54 -14.08
C VAL A 153 -2.17 -13.43 -13.08
N ILE A 154 -2.15 -13.02 -11.81
CA ILE A 154 -2.88 -13.69 -10.73
C ILE A 154 -3.87 -12.71 -10.11
N ASP A 155 -5.11 -13.15 -9.95
CA ASP A 155 -6.16 -12.38 -9.28
C ASP A 155 -5.91 -12.18 -7.78
N GLU A 156 -6.63 -11.25 -7.17
CA GLU A 156 -6.46 -10.88 -5.76
C GLU A 156 -6.72 -12.06 -4.81
N LYS A 157 -7.75 -12.88 -5.07
CA LYS A 157 -8.08 -14.04 -4.22
C LYS A 157 -6.96 -15.07 -4.25
N ASN A 158 -6.39 -15.31 -5.42
CA ASN A 158 -5.29 -16.24 -5.62
C ASN A 158 -3.99 -15.73 -4.99
N ARG A 159 -3.69 -14.42 -5.07
CA ARG A 159 -2.56 -13.83 -4.33
C ARG A 159 -2.77 -13.95 -2.82
N LYS A 160 -3.99 -13.70 -2.31
CA LYS A 160 -4.34 -13.87 -0.89
C LYS A 160 -4.18 -15.34 -0.45
N ILE A 161 -4.55 -16.31 -1.30
CA ILE A 161 -4.31 -17.74 -1.05
C ILE A 161 -2.80 -18.00 -0.86
N LEU A 162 -1.96 -17.54 -1.79
CA LEU A 162 -0.51 -17.73 -1.71
C LEU A 162 0.08 -17.09 -0.45
N HIS A 163 -0.33 -15.87 -0.13
CA HIS A 163 0.11 -15.16 1.07
C HIS A 163 -0.26 -15.92 2.35
N LEU A 164 -1.53 -16.30 2.52
CA LEU A 164 -1.97 -17.03 3.72
C LEU A 164 -1.32 -18.41 3.84
N LEU A 165 -1.14 -19.13 2.72
CA LEU A 165 -0.40 -20.39 2.70
C LEU A 165 1.06 -20.18 3.15
N SER A 166 1.70 -19.09 2.72
CA SER A 166 3.08 -18.76 3.12
C SER A 166 3.21 -18.46 4.63
N GLN A 167 2.14 -18.01 5.28
CA GLN A 167 2.06 -17.81 6.72
C GLN A 167 1.71 -19.10 7.49
N GLY A 168 1.58 -20.24 6.80
CA GLY A 168 1.25 -21.54 7.41
C GLY A 168 -0.24 -21.74 7.68
N VAL A 169 -1.12 -20.91 7.11
CA VAL A 169 -2.57 -21.10 7.25
C VAL A 169 -2.99 -22.37 6.51
N LYS A 170 -3.59 -23.31 7.26
CA LYS A 170 -4.06 -24.58 6.69
C LYS A 170 -5.18 -24.34 5.68
N THR A 171 -5.18 -25.12 4.60
CA THR A 171 -6.18 -25.03 3.51
C THR A 171 -7.63 -24.97 4.00
N LYS A 172 -7.98 -25.78 5.01
CA LYS A 172 -9.32 -25.80 5.62
C LYS A 172 -9.78 -24.45 6.20
N ASN A 173 -8.84 -23.61 6.63
CA ASN A 173 -9.11 -22.30 7.23
C ASN A 173 -9.12 -21.17 6.18
N LEU A 174 -8.48 -21.37 5.02
CA LEU A 174 -8.41 -20.36 3.95
C LEU A 174 -9.79 -19.89 3.49
N ALA A 175 -10.76 -20.81 3.43
CA ALA A 175 -12.14 -20.53 3.03
C ALA A 175 -12.75 -19.36 3.81
N VAL A 176 -12.54 -19.35 5.14
CA VAL A 176 -13.04 -18.30 6.05
C VAL A 176 -12.34 -16.98 5.79
N HIS A 177 -11.01 -16.97 5.63
CA HIS A 177 -10.23 -15.75 5.42
C HIS A 177 -10.45 -15.09 4.05
N ILE A 178 -10.84 -15.87 3.05
CA ILE A 178 -11.03 -15.38 1.66
C ILE A 178 -12.52 -15.10 1.36
N GLY A 179 -13.44 -15.72 2.11
CA GLY A 179 -14.89 -15.59 1.88
C GLY A 179 -15.36 -16.40 0.67
N ILE A 180 -14.84 -17.62 0.49
CA ILE A 180 -15.26 -18.57 -0.55
C ILE A 180 -15.36 -19.98 0.03
N SER A 181 -16.07 -20.89 -0.65
CA SER A 181 -16.16 -22.28 -0.20
C SER A 181 -14.81 -23.00 -0.23
N LEU A 182 -14.66 -24.03 0.60
CA LEU A 182 -13.45 -24.86 0.62
C LEU A 182 -13.18 -25.50 -0.75
N SER A 183 -14.21 -25.99 -1.43
CA SER A 183 -14.08 -26.53 -2.79
C SER A 183 -13.59 -25.49 -3.80
N ALA A 184 -13.99 -24.21 -3.64
CA ALA A 184 -13.49 -23.12 -4.47
C ALA A 184 -12.03 -22.75 -4.16
N VAL A 185 -11.57 -22.89 -2.91
CA VAL A 185 -10.15 -22.76 -2.53
C VAL A 185 -9.34 -23.89 -3.17
N GLU A 186 -9.77 -25.14 -3.04
CA GLU A 186 -9.07 -26.30 -3.59
C GLU A 186 -8.94 -26.21 -5.11
N LYS A 187 -10.03 -25.83 -5.81
CA LYS A 187 -10.00 -25.58 -7.25
C LYS A 187 -8.99 -24.50 -7.63
N ARG A 188 -8.98 -23.37 -6.91
CA ARG A 188 -8.02 -22.29 -7.14
C ARG A 188 -6.57 -22.73 -6.89
N LYS A 189 -6.32 -23.50 -5.84
CA LYS A 189 -4.99 -24.07 -5.55
C LYS A 189 -4.53 -25.01 -6.67
N LYS A 190 -5.43 -25.83 -7.21
CA LYS A 190 -5.12 -26.68 -8.36
C LYS A 190 -4.72 -25.84 -9.58
N GLN A 191 -5.51 -24.81 -9.90
CA GLN A 191 -5.21 -23.88 -10.99
C GLN A 191 -3.89 -23.12 -10.77
N LEU A 192 -3.59 -22.74 -9.53
CA LEU A 192 -2.31 -22.14 -9.16
C LEU A 192 -1.16 -23.12 -9.41
N LYS A 193 -1.27 -24.38 -8.99
CA LYS A 193 -0.24 -25.40 -9.26
C LYS A 193 0.01 -25.59 -10.76
N GLU A 194 -1.05 -25.64 -11.56
CA GLU A 194 -0.94 -25.70 -13.02
C GLU A 194 -0.24 -24.45 -13.59
N LEU A 195 -0.64 -23.26 -13.14
CA LEU A 195 -0.08 -21.98 -13.57
C LEU A 195 1.41 -21.82 -13.20
N PHE A 196 1.82 -22.37 -12.06
CA PHE A 196 3.21 -22.38 -11.60
C PHE A 196 3.99 -23.62 -12.04
N SER A 197 3.41 -24.49 -12.89
CA SER A 197 4.04 -25.73 -13.37
C SER A 197 4.53 -26.64 -12.24
N VAL A 198 3.73 -26.77 -11.19
CA VAL A 198 3.99 -27.60 -10.01
C VAL A 198 3.43 -29.00 -10.23
N GLU A 199 4.31 -29.98 -10.41
CA GLU A 199 3.94 -31.36 -10.78
C GLU A 199 3.68 -32.28 -9.58
N ASP A 200 4.37 -32.06 -8.46
CA ASP A 200 4.28 -32.90 -7.25
C ASP A 200 3.00 -32.67 -6.42
N GLY A 201 2.21 -31.67 -6.82
CA GLY A 201 0.99 -31.28 -6.15
C GLY A 201 1.19 -30.71 -4.74
N GLN A 202 2.42 -30.39 -4.31
CA GLN A 202 2.71 -29.91 -2.97
C GLN A 202 2.51 -28.40 -2.85
N ASP A 203 2.03 -27.96 -1.69
CA ASP A 203 1.88 -26.52 -1.41
C ASP A 203 3.24 -25.85 -1.21
N GLU A 204 4.23 -26.57 -0.69
CA GLU A 204 5.59 -26.06 -0.51
C GLU A 204 6.25 -25.70 -1.85
N THR A 205 6.15 -26.60 -2.83
CA THR A 205 6.67 -26.37 -4.19
C THR A 205 5.96 -25.21 -4.87
N LEU A 206 4.64 -25.12 -4.72
CA LEU A 206 3.86 -23.96 -5.18
C LEU A 206 4.37 -22.64 -4.56
N LEU A 207 4.59 -22.61 -3.25
CA LEU A 207 5.05 -21.40 -2.56
C LEU A 207 6.47 -21.01 -2.99
N ASN A 208 7.35 -21.99 -3.23
CA ASN A 208 8.71 -21.73 -3.70
C ASN A 208 8.71 -21.11 -5.11
N GLU A 209 7.93 -21.63 -6.04
CA GLU A 209 7.78 -21.05 -7.38
C GLU A 209 7.10 -19.67 -7.34
N ALA A 210 6.08 -19.51 -6.48
CA ALA A 210 5.44 -18.22 -6.24
C ALA A 210 6.40 -17.15 -5.73
N ARG A 211 7.30 -17.51 -4.81
CA ARG A 211 8.32 -16.60 -4.26
C ARG A 211 9.34 -16.18 -5.33
N LYS A 212 9.81 -17.10 -6.16
CA LYS A 212 10.73 -16.80 -7.28
C LYS A 212 10.15 -15.77 -8.23
N LYS A 213 8.84 -15.86 -8.49
CA LYS A 213 8.11 -14.95 -9.39
C LYS A 213 7.52 -13.70 -8.68
N GLY A 214 7.76 -13.51 -7.38
CA GLY A 214 7.36 -12.30 -6.64
C GLY A 214 5.89 -12.25 -6.18
N PHE A 215 5.22 -13.39 -6.06
CA PHE A 215 3.83 -13.49 -5.58
C PHE A 215 3.69 -13.83 -4.09
N VAL A 216 4.82 -14.12 -3.43
CA VAL A 216 4.95 -14.31 -1.98
C VAL A 216 6.02 -13.36 -1.51
#